data_AF-A0A499V6U4-F1
#
_entry.id   AF-A0A499V6U4-F1
#
_cell.length_a   1.000
_cell.length_b   1.000
_cell.length_c   1.000
_cell.angle_alpha   90.00
_cell.angle_beta   90.00
_cell.angle_gamma   90.00
#
_symmetry.space_group_name_H-M   'P 1'
#
loop_
_entity.id
_entity.type
_entity.pdbx_description
1 polymer ?
#
loop_
_entity_poly.entity_id
_entity_poly.type
_entity_poly.pdbx_seq_one_letter_code
_entity_poly.pdbx_strand_id
1 'polypeptide(L)'
;MRHKHQRIAAERLEVGSAEGLYDVVIDAAGSETGLARCAELARPGGRVVLLGVYQHTIPIPGIVSLVKELTYVHSIAYSRHDGIRDTEQAAALLAGNPTIAQTVITHRFPSTKPRRPSAWPVTGPAEPSRSSFTPDGSRLTAGARTRNPTAVAATGWLVRMTAA
;
A
#
# COMPACT_ATOMS: atom_id res chain seq x y z
N MET A 1 -3.27 -8.07 -7.41
CA MET A 1 -2.97 -8.28 -5.96
C MET A 1 -1.98 -9.43 -5.78
N ARG A 2 -1.13 -9.42 -4.74
CA ARG A 2 0.03 -10.35 -4.62
C ARG A 2 -0.24 -11.63 -3.83
N HIS A 3 -1.00 -11.56 -2.74
CA HIS A 3 -1.13 -12.68 -1.78
C HIS A 3 -2.53 -13.32 -1.80
N LYS A 4 -2.62 -14.64 -1.53
CA LYS A 4 -3.89 -15.40 -1.53
C LYS A 4 -4.95 -14.78 -0.61
N HIS A 5 -4.55 -14.32 0.58
CA HIS A 5 -5.48 -13.68 1.54
C HIS A 5 -6.02 -12.34 1.02
N GLN A 6 -5.25 -11.58 0.22
CA GLN A 6 -5.72 -10.33 -0.39
C GLN A 6 -6.83 -10.60 -1.40
N ARG A 7 -6.68 -11.66 -2.23
CA ARG A 7 -7.71 -12.05 -3.21
C ARG A 7 -9.00 -12.51 -2.53
N ILE A 8 -8.91 -13.36 -1.51
CA ILE A 8 -10.08 -13.80 -0.72
C ILE A 8 -10.77 -12.61 -0.03
N ALA A 9 -10.00 -11.61 0.43
CA ALA A 9 -10.57 -10.38 0.97
C ALA A 9 -11.26 -9.53 -0.11
N ALA A 10 -10.68 -9.45 -1.31
CA ALA A 10 -11.26 -8.76 -2.45
C ALA A 10 -12.58 -9.42 -2.90
N GLU A 11 -12.58 -10.73 -3.09
CA GLU A 11 -13.75 -11.56 -3.42
C GLU A 11 -14.92 -11.33 -2.44
N ARG A 12 -14.64 -11.27 -1.12
CA ARG A 12 -15.63 -11.03 -0.05
C ARG A 12 -16.14 -9.59 0.05
N LEU A 13 -15.41 -8.63 -0.52
CA LEU A 13 -15.78 -7.21 -0.56
C LEU A 13 -16.24 -6.80 -1.96
N GLU A 14 -16.47 -7.78 -2.84
CA GLU A 14 -16.89 -7.62 -4.24
C GLU A 14 -15.92 -6.73 -5.04
N VAL A 15 -14.61 -6.86 -4.79
CA VAL A 15 -13.52 -6.14 -5.48
C VAL A 15 -12.86 -7.02 -6.55
N GLY A 16 -13.20 -6.80 -7.83
CA GLY A 16 -12.74 -7.54 -9.04
C GLY A 16 -11.49 -6.97 -9.73
N SER A 17 -11.46 -6.90 -11.08
CA SER A 17 -10.33 -6.52 -12.00
C SER A 17 -10.05 -5.04 -12.38
N ALA A 18 -8.77 -4.62 -12.36
CA ALA A 18 -8.31 -3.25 -12.64
C ALA A 18 -7.93 -3.09 -14.11
N GLU A 19 -8.96 -3.10 -14.93
CA GLU A 19 -8.93 -3.04 -16.39
C GLU A 19 -9.23 -1.62 -16.89
N GLY A 20 -8.43 -1.13 -17.85
CA GLY A 20 -8.58 0.23 -18.40
C GLY A 20 -7.79 1.29 -17.64
N LEU A 21 -8.34 2.51 -17.59
CA LEU A 21 -7.71 3.72 -17.06
C LEU A 21 -8.68 4.48 -16.13
N TYR A 22 -8.14 5.16 -15.11
CA TYR A 22 -8.92 5.81 -14.05
C TYR A 22 -8.54 7.28 -13.83
N ASP A 23 -9.51 8.09 -13.44
CA ASP A 23 -9.33 9.49 -13.01
C ASP A 23 -8.44 9.63 -11.78
N VAL A 24 -8.54 8.68 -10.85
CA VAL A 24 -7.80 8.63 -9.59
C VAL A 24 -7.32 7.20 -9.37
N VAL A 25 -6.03 7.02 -9.11
CA VAL A 25 -5.44 5.75 -8.66
C VAL A 25 -4.75 5.97 -7.32
N ILE A 26 -4.96 5.06 -6.37
CA ILE A 26 -4.36 5.13 -5.04
C ILE A 26 -3.26 4.07 -4.94
N ASP A 27 -2.01 4.48 -4.73
CA ASP A 27 -0.98 3.56 -4.29
C ASP A 27 -1.09 3.37 -2.76
N ALA A 28 -1.34 2.12 -2.36
CA ALA A 28 -1.29 1.66 -0.98
C ALA A 28 -0.13 0.68 -0.71
N ALA A 29 0.79 0.48 -1.68
CA ALA A 29 1.90 -0.45 -1.55
C ALA A 29 3.22 0.21 -1.08
N GLY A 30 3.43 1.51 -1.38
CA GLY A 30 4.66 2.22 -1.00
C GLY A 30 5.91 1.71 -1.73
N SER A 31 5.76 1.15 -2.93
CA SER A 31 6.86 0.59 -3.73
C SER A 31 6.94 1.20 -5.13
N GLU A 32 8.15 1.30 -5.67
CA GLU A 32 8.42 1.80 -7.04
C GLU A 32 7.59 1.07 -8.11
N THR A 33 7.44 -0.25 -7.97
CA THR A 33 6.59 -1.08 -8.83
C THR A 33 5.09 -0.82 -8.67
N GLY A 34 4.64 -0.41 -7.48
CA GLY A 34 3.28 0.04 -7.23
C GLY A 34 3.03 1.39 -7.89
N LEU A 35 3.95 2.34 -7.71
CA LEU A 35 3.91 3.67 -8.32
C LEU A 35 3.89 3.60 -9.86
N ALA A 36 4.76 2.78 -10.46
CA ALA A 36 4.79 2.53 -11.90
C ALA A 36 3.43 2.02 -12.40
N ARG A 37 2.85 1.01 -11.73
CA ARG A 37 1.52 0.50 -12.09
C ARG A 37 0.41 1.53 -11.88
N CYS A 38 0.53 2.44 -10.92
CA CYS A 38 -0.42 3.53 -10.75
C CYS A 38 -0.35 4.56 -11.88
N ALA A 39 0.86 4.89 -12.36
CA ALA A 39 1.04 5.75 -13.53
C ALA A 39 0.56 5.09 -14.84
N GLU A 40 0.69 3.76 -14.97
CA GLU A 40 0.07 2.99 -16.06
C GLU A 40 -1.46 3.07 -16.03
N LEU A 41 -2.07 2.94 -14.84
CA LEU A 41 -3.52 2.91 -14.64
C LEU A 41 -4.20 4.28 -14.62
N ALA A 42 -3.49 5.36 -14.35
CA ALA A 42 -4.07 6.71 -14.42
C ALA A 42 -4.36 7.09 -15.89
N ARG A 43 -5.50 7.73 -16.17
CA ARG A 43 -5.77 8.31 -17.50
C ARG A 43 -4.89 9.56 -17.77
N PRO A 44 -4.79 10.05 -19.01
CA PRO A 44 -4.30 11.41 -19.27
C PRO A 44 -5.08 12.45 -18.46
N GLY A 45 -4.38 13.40 -17.84
CA GLY A 45 -4.93 14.34 -16.84
C GLY A 45 -5.41 13.68 -15.54
N GLY A 46 -4.95 12.46 -15.24
CA GLY A 46 -5.32 11.69 -14.06
C GLY A 46 -4.49 12.00 -12.81
N ARG A 47 -4.95 11.53 -11.66
CA ARG A 47 -4.32 11.74 -10.34
C ARG A 47 -3.81 10.42 -9.77
N VAL A 48 -2.60 10.44 -9.22
CA VAL A 48 -2.05 9.34 -8.40
C VAL A 48 -1.94 9.81 -6.96
N VAL A 49 -2.68 9.16 -6.07
CA VAL A 49 -2.65 9.42 -4.62
C VAL A 49 -1.65 8.48 -3.97
N LEU A 50 -0.67 9.06 -3.29
CA LEU A 50 0.39 8.36 -2.59
C LEU A 50 -0.02 8.20 -1.12
N LEU A 51 -0.61 7.04 -0.80
CA LEU A 51 -1.05 6.64 0.54
C LEU A 51 -0.08 5.64 1.18
N GLY A 52 0.61 4.85 0.37
CA GLY A 52 1.73 4.00 0.78
C GLY A 52 2.94 4.82 1.26
N VAL A 53 3.58 4.37 2.35
CA VAL A 53 4.72 5.08 2.94
C VAL A 53 6.03 4.73 2.24
N TYR A 54 6.51 5.64 1.40
CA TYR A 54 7.82 5.54 0.76
C TYR A 54 8.93 5.96 1.74
N GLN A 55 9.71 5.00 2.22
CA GLN A 55 10.76 5.24 3.23
C GLN A 55 12.04 5.86 2.67
N HIS A 56 12.22 5.83 1.34
CA HIS A 56 13.39 6.30 0.61
C HIS A 56 12.95 7.03 -0.67
N THR A 57 13.86 7.80 -1.27
CA THR A 57 13.64 8.42 -2.60
C THR A 57 13.33 7.36 -3.65
N ILE A 58 12.26 7.58 -4.42
CA ILE A 58 11.84 6.76 -5.56
C ILE A 58 11.91 7.58 -6.85
N PRO A 59 12.15 6.96 -8.01
CA PRO A 59 11.94 7.61 -9.29
C PRO A 59 10.43 7.75 -9.58
N ILE A 60 10.01 8.95 -10.00
CA ILE A 60 8.70 9.13 -10.65
C ILE A 60 8.74 8.46 -12.04
N PRO A 61 7.68 7.77 -12.50
CA PRO A 61 7.62 7.16 -13.84
C PRO A 61 7.66 8.17 -15.01
N GLY A 62 8.83 8.76 -15.27
CA GLY A 62 9.01 10.02 -15.99
C GLY A 62 8.22 10.19 -17.29
N ILE A 63 8.49 9.37 -18.31
CA ILE A 63 7.85 9.52 -19.63
C ILE A 63 6.33 9.29 -19.59
N VAL A 64 5.87 8.34 -18.78
CA VAL A 64 4.42 8.07 -18.60
C VAL A 64 3.74 9.24 -17.87
N SER A 65 4.42 9.81 -16.88
CA SER A 65 3.93 10.97 -16.12
C SER A 65 3.82 12.22 -16.98
N LEU A 66 4.82 12.45 -17.85
CA LEU A 66 4.87 13.56 -18.78
C LEU A 66 3.79 13.46 -19.87
N VAL A 67 3.74 12.34 -20.59
CA VAL A 67 2.81 12.13 -21.72
C VAL A 67 1.34 12.09 -21.28
N LYS A 68 1.08 11.76 -20.01
CA LYS A 68 -0.28 11.77 -19.42
C LYS A 68 -0.55 12.99 -18.53
N GLU A 69 0.37 13.93 -18.36
CA GLU A 69 0.23 15.11 -17.48
C GLU A 69 -0.26 14.73 -16.05
N LEU A 70 0.35 13.71 -15.44
CA LEU A 70 -0.14 13.14 -14.17
C LEU A 70 0.11 14.06 -12.97
N THR A 71 -0.93 14.21 -12.14
CA THR A 71 -0.83 14.90 -10.84
C THR A 71 -0.55 13.91 -9.71
N TYR A 72 0.51 14.15 -8.93
CA TYR A 72 0.86 13.35 -7.75
C TYR A 72 0.40 14.04 -6.46
N VAL A 73 -0.45 13.37 -5.68
CA VAL A 73 -1.02 13.90 -4.42
C VAL A 73 -0.53 13.04 -3.26
N HIS A 74 0.20 13.65 -2.31
CA HIS A 74 0.64 12.96 -1.10
C HIS A 74 -0.49 12.95 -0.05
N SER A 75 -0.72 11.79 0.59
CA SER A 75 -1.69 11.63 1.67
C SER A 75 -0.98 11.13 2.94
N ILE A 76 -1.34 11.67 4.10
CA ILE A 76 -0.75 11.26 5.38
C ILE A 76 -1.79 11.33 6.51
N ALA A 77 -1.84 10.28 7.33
CA ALA A 77 -2.76 10.13 8.46
C ALA A 77 -4.24 10.35 8.08
N TYR A 78 -4.92 11.29 8.74
CA TYR A 78 -6.37 11.52 8.67
C TYR A 78 -6.68 13.01 8.77
N SER A 79 -7.79 13.43 8.17
CA SER A 79 -8.19 14.83 8.00
C SER A 79 -9.70 15.02 8.26
N ARG A 80 -10.30 15.99 7.56
CA ARG A 80 -11.74 16.22 7.43
C ARG A 80 -12.11 16.45 5.96
N HIS A 81 -13.30 16.02 5.57
CA HIS A 81 -13.97 16.39 4.32
C HIS A 81 -15.35 16.98 4.65
N ASP A 82 -15.69 18.12 4.06
CA ASP A 82 -16.92 18.90 4.35
C ASP A 82 -17.22 19.07 5.85
N GLY A 83 -16.16 19.28 6.64
CA GLY A 83 -16.22 19.41 8.11
C GLY A 83 -16.30 18.09 8.88
N ILE A 84 -16.72 16.98 8.27
CA ILE A 84 -16.81 15.65 8.89
C ILE A 84 -15.40 15.05 9.03
N ARG A 85 -15.08 14.37 10.14
CA ARG A 85 -13.79 13.66 10.30
C ARG A 85 -13.79 12.34 9.52
N ASP A 86 -12.64 11.98 8.96
CA ASP A 86 -12.42 10.68 8.33
C ASP A 86 -12.72 9.53 9.30
N THR A 87 -12.50 9.73 10.61
CA THR A 87 -12.85 8.76 11.66
C THR A 87 -14.35 8.62 11.93
N GLU A 88 -15.14 9.67 11.68
CA GLU A 88 -16.61 9.59 11.72
C GLU A 88 -17.14 8.86 10.48
N GLN A 89 -16.60 9.17 9.30
CA GLN A 89 -16.94 8.46 8.05
C GLN A 89 -16.56 6.97 8.13
N ALA A 90 -15.36 6.64 8.61
CA ALA A 90 -14.92 5.26 8.80
C ALA A 90 -15.80 4.49 9.81
N ALA A 91 -16.26 5.14 10.88
CA ALA A 91 -17.19 4.53 11.83
C ALA A 91 -18.56 4.24 11.17
N ALA A 92 -19.08 5.18 10.37
CA ALA A 92 -20.32 4.99 9.62
C ALA A 92 -20.22 3.86 8.58
N LEU A 93 -19.11 3.78 7.83
CA LEU A 93 -18.84 2.71 6.87
C LEU A 93 -18.79 1.32 7.54
N LEU A 94 -18.12 1.22 8.70
CA LEU A 94 -18.03 -0.04 9.46
C LEU A 94 -19.36 -0.46 10.10
N ALA A 95 -20.21 0.51 10.48
CA ALA A 95 -21.56 0.24 10.98
C ALA A 95 -22.50 -0.18 9.84
N GLY A 96 -22.43 0.47 8.68
CA GLY A 96 -23.24 0.16 7.50
C GLY A 96 -22.86 -1.15 6.79
N ASN A 97 -21.60 -1.57 6.86
CA ASN A 97 -21.14 -2.83 6.26
C ASN A 97 -20.23 -3.65 7.21
N PRO A 98 -20.82 -4.51 8.06
CA PRO A 98 -20.06 -5.41 8.94
C PRO A 98 -19.13 -6.40 8.22
N THR A 99 -19.35 -6.69 6.93
CA THR A 99 -18.49 -7.60 6.14
C THR A 99 -17.08 -7.05 5.97
N ILE A 100 -16.91 -5.72 6.00
CA ILE A 100 -15.58 -5.06 6.04
C ILE A 100 -14.81 -5.54 7.26
N ALA A 101 -15.38 -5.38 8.46
CA ALA A 101 -14.74 -5.78 9.71
C ALA A 101 -14.49 -7.30 9.79
N GLN A 102 -15.45 -8.11 9.32
CA GLN A 102 -15.32 -9.58 9.26
C GLN A 102 -14.23 -10.05 8.29
N THR A 103 -13.92 -9.25 7.26
CA THR A 103 -12.92 -9.60 6.24
C THR A 103 -11.51 -9.16 6.64
N VAL A 104 -11.34 -7.99 7.26
CA VAL A 104 -9.99 -7.48 7.62
C VAL A 104 -9.48 -8.01 8.96
N ILE A 105 -10.35 -8.39 9.90
CA ILE A 105 -9.95 -8.92 11.22
C ILE A 105 -9.54 -10.40 11.08
N THR A 106 -8.26 -10.62 10.76
CA THR A 106 -7.69 -11.98 10.60
C THR A 106 -7.48 -12.73 11.93
N HIS A 107 -7.27 -12.02 13.03
CA HIS A 107 -6.97 -12.59 14.35
C HIS A 107 -7.67 -11.79 15.47
N ARG A 108 -8.03 -12.46 16.56
CA ARG A 108 -8.55 -11.84 17.79
C ARG A 108 -7.78 -12.40 18.99
N PHE A 109 -7.38 -11.53 19.91
CA PHE A 109 -6.60 -11.90 21.09
C PHE A 109 -7.34 -11.45 22.37
N PRO A 110 -7.51 -12.32 23.38
CA PRO A 110 -8.14 -11.94 24.64
C PRO A 110 -7.22 -11.04 25.48
N SER A 111 -7.80 -10.04 26.15
CA SER A 111 -7.10 -9.06 26.98
C SER A 111 -6.36 -9.66 28.19
N THR A 112 -6.76 -10.86 28.62
CA THR A 112 -6.18 -11.57 29.78
C THR A 112 -4.88 -12.31 29.48
N LYS A 113 -4.44 -12.40 28.21
CA LYS A 113 -3.12 -12.94 27.88
C LYS A 113 -2.04 -11.88 28.11
N PRO A 114 -0.94 -12.18 28.84
CA PRO A 114 0.22 -11.29 28.92
C PRO A 114 0.69 -10.89 27.52
N ARG A 115 0.96 -9.59 27.31
CA ARG A 115 1.27 -9.00 25.99
C ARG A 115 2.61 -9.49 25.46
N ARG A 116 2.60 -10.67 24.84
CA ARG A 116 3.78 -11.38 24.33
C ARG A 116 4.56 -10.49 23.35
N PRO A 117 5.89 -10.34 23.47
CA PRO A 117 6.68 -9.53 22.54
C PRO A 117 6.52 -9.94 21.07
N SER A 118 6.21 -11.21 20.83
CA SER A 118 5.94 -11.79 19.50
C SER A 118 4.53 -11.51 18.93
N ALA A 119 3.83 -10.48 19.40
CA ALA A 119 2.68 -9.91 18.68
C ALA A 119 3.08 -9.40 17.27
N TRP A 120 4.37 -9.06 17.11
CA TRP A 120 5.09 -9.02 15.84
C TRP A 120 6.09 -10.19 15.89
N PRO A 121 5.97 -11.24 15.05
CA PRO A 121 5.81 -11.11 13.60
C PRO A 121 4.80 -12.09 12.97
N VAL A 122 3.77 -11.56 12.29
CA VAL A 122 2.87 -12.37 11.41
C VAL A 122 3.35 -12.35 9.94
N THR A 123 4.34 -11.52 9.62
CA THR A 123 4.80 -11.23 8.25
C THR A 123 6.32 -11.46 8.08
N GLY A 124 6.77 -12.69 8.30
CA GLY A 124 8.12 -13.16 7.97
C GLY A 124 9.26 -12.62 8.86
N PRO A 125 10.50 -13.08 8.61
CA PRO A 125 11.68 -12.56 9.29
C PRO A 125 12.08 -11.20 8.68
N ALA A 126 11.94 -10.13 9.46
CA ALA A 126 12.76 -8.94 9.23
C ALA A 126 14.19 -9.28 9.68
N GLU A 127 15.09 -9.50 8.72
CA GLU A 127 16.50 -9.74 9.00
C GLU A 127 17.10 -8.47 9.65
N PRO A 128 17.60 -8.52 10.89
CA PRO A 128 18.03 -7.33 11.60
C PRO A 128 19.36 -6.84 11.03
N SER A 129 19.32 -5.81 10.18
CA SER A 129 20.50 -5.13 9.66
C SER A 129 21.29 -4.47 10.79
N ARG A 130 22.17 -5.23 11.44
CA ARG A 130 23.08 -4.76 12.49
C ARG A 130 24.11 -3.81 11.89
N SER A 131 23.76 -2.52 11.80
CA SER A 131 24.72 -1.44 11.66
C SER A 131 25.51 -1.29 12.96
N SER A 132 26.50 -2.15 13.16
CA SER A 132 27.47 -2.03 14.26
C SER A 132 28.34 -0.79 14.01
N PHE A 133 28.03 0.30 14.71
CA PHE A 133 28.95 1.42 14.84
C PHE A 133 30.10 1.06 15.78
N THR A 134 31.30 1.50 15.43
CA THR A 134 32.42 1.61 16.38
C THR A 134 32.17 2.78 17.36
N PRO A 135 32.79 2.80 18.55
CA PRO A 135 32.59 3.87 19.53
C PRO A 135 33.03 5.27 19.07
N ASP A 136 33.76 5.37 17.96
CA ASP A 136 34.21 6.63 17.34
C ASP A 136 33.25 7.20 16.27
N GLY A 137 32.15 6.50 15.96
CA GLY A 137 31.16 6.94 14.99
C GLY A 137 31.53 6.72 13.50
N SER A 138 32.67 6.10 13.19
CA SER A 138 33.08 5.84 11.81
C SER A 138 32.27 4.70 11.15
N ARG A 139 32.08 4.77 9.82
CA ARG A 139 31.37 3.73 9.04
C ARG A 139 32.36 2.77 8.38
N LEU A 140 32.25 1.49 8.71
CA LEU A 140 32.91 0.41 7.97
C LEU A 140 32.27 0.24 6.59
N THR A 141 33.08 0.29 5.53
CA THR A 141 32.66 0.13 4.13
C THR A 141 32.70 -1.34 3.71
N ALA A 142 31.56 -2.02 3.76
CA ALA A 142 31.42 -3.38 3.24
C ALA A 142 31.46 -3.39 1.70
N GLY A 143 32.35 -4.22 1.12
CA GLY A 143 32.63 -4.27 -0.31
C GLY A 143 31.49 -4.80 -1.20
N ALA A 144 31.53 -4.42 -2.48
CA ALA A 144 30.50 -4.74 -3.46
C ALA A 144 30.38 -6.25 -3.78
N ARG A 145 29.15 -6.70 -4.05
CA ARG A 145 28.83 -7.95 -4.76
C ARG A 145 27.72 -7.70 -5.80
N THR A 146 27.70 -8.51 -6.84
CA THR A 146 27.01 -8.22 -8.11
C THR A 146 25.65 -8.91 -8.27
N ARG A 147 24.91 -8.41 -9.28
CA ARG A 147 23.49 -8.66 -9.60
C ARG A 147 23.09 -10.14 -9.78
N ASN A 148 21.81 -10.42 -9.59
CA ASN A 148 21.02 -11.13 -10.62
C ASN A 148 19.56 -10.59 -10.66
N PRO A 149 19.05 -10.04 -11.78
CA PRO A 149 17.68 -9.55 -11.90
C PRO A 149 16.79 -10.50 -12.74
N THR A 150 15.90 -11.28 -12.12
CA THR A 150 14.87 -12.07 -12.85
C THR A 150 13.71 -12.52 -11.96
N ALA A 151 12.59 -11.76 -11.96
CA ALA A 151 11.30 -12.18 -11.41
C ALA A 151 10.17 -11.20 -11.81
N VAL A 152 9.76 -11.19 -13.09
CA VAL A 152 8.63 -10.36 -13.56
C VAL A 152 7.30 -11.09 -13.34
N ALA A 153 6.36 -10.47 -12.61
CA ALA A 153 4.97 -10.90 -12.56
C ALA A 153 4.04 -9.73 -12.13
N ALA A 154 3.28 -9.17 -13.06
CA ALA A 154 2.31 -8.09 -12.81
C ALA A 154 0.86 -8.55 -13.09
N THR A 155 -0.11 -8.15 -12.26
CA THR A 155 -1.58 -8.34 -12.46
C THR A 155 -2.40 -7.58 -11.38
N GLY A 156 -3.42 -6.79 -11.76
CA GLY A 156 -4.07 -5.79 -10.88
C GLY A 156 -5.62 -5.72 -10.92
N TRP A 157 -6.28 -5.50 -9.76
CA TRP A 157 -7.72 -5.77 -9.45
C TRP A 157 -8.20 -5.01 -8.15
N LEU A 158 -9.27 -4.18 -7.88
CA LEU A 158 -10.30 -3.20 -8.45
C LEU A 158 -11.63 -3.55 -9.21
N VAL A 159 -12.84 -2.99 -8.91
CA VAL A 159 -14.18 -3.38 -9.52
C VAL A 159 -15.04 -2.28 -10.20
N ARG A 160 -16.17 -2.68 -10.84
CA ARG A 160 -17.27 -1.83 -11.38
C ARG A 160 -18.40 -1.63 -10.36
N MET A 161 -18.75 -0.38 -10.04
CA MET A 161 -20.01 -0.02 -9.34
C MET A 161 -20.98 0.68 -10.29
N THR A 162 -22.28 0.35 -10.16
CA THR A 162 -23.39 1.10 -10.78
C THR A 162 -23.98 2.06 -9.77
N ALA A 163 -24.18 3.32 -10.16
CA ALA A 163 -24.87 4.31 -9.35
C ALA A 163 -26.39 4.06 -9.29
N ALA A 164 -26.99 4.52 -8.20
CA ALA A 164 -28.42 4.76 -8.01
C ALA A 164 -28.56 6.11 -7.28
#